data_AF-A0A1R1Y4J2-F1
#
_entry.id   AF-A0A1R1Y4J2-F1
#
_cell.length_a   1.000
_cell.length_b   1.000
_cell.length_c   1.000
_cell.angle_alpha   90.00
_cell.angle_beta   90.00
_cell.angle_gamma   90.00
#
_symmetry.space_group_name_H-M   'P 1'
#
loop_
_entity.id
_entity.type
_entity.pdbx_description
1 polymer ?
#
loop_
_entity_poly.entity_id
_entity_poly.type
_entity_poly.pdbx_seq_one_letter_code
_entity_poly.pdbx_strand_id
1 'polypeptide(L)'
;MNAISYAELDILFLAETWFIDHESHAAHPMFFVSTPRILPVPAFGQEQAGIVCLVTQGIRKQIFSACLSRYTVNIKVNGRDIMAVYFPPSLKPDKIAEHIPDTHLSVLIGDINAFFGVQYGTKKIGPLARCNLFRKICSEKSLNHMFPDPLGPTPDHAFVHSSLVASYSFENYCHGLSDHKFMLLRL
;
A
#
# COMPACT_ATOMS: atom_id res chain seq x y z
N MET A 1 12.02 -13.40 13.64
CA MET A 1 12.25 -13.78 12.23
C MET A 1 11.47 -12.81 11.36
N ASN A 2 12.13 -12.16 10.40
CA ASN A 2 11.58 -11.04 9.63
C ASN A 2 10.81 -11.58 8.40
N ALA A 3 9.57 -11.13 8.18
CA ALA A 3 8.77 -11.50 7.00
C ALA A 3 9.53 -11.29 5.68
N ILE A 4 10.41 -10.27 5.62
CA ILE A 4 11.26 -10.02 4.46
C ILE A 4 12.21 -11.19 4.14
N SER A 5 12.82 -11.79 5.17
CA SER A 5 13.78 -12.88 4.99
C SER A 5 13.09 -14.21 4.67
N TYR A 6 11.86 -14.41 5.14
CA TYR A 6 11.08 -15.61 4.86
C TYR A 6 10.37 -15.55 3.50
N ALA A 7 9.94 -14.35 3.09
CA ALA A 7 9.20 -14.13 1.85
C ALA A 7 10.06 -13.60 0.69
N GLU A 8 11.39 -13.54 0.87
CA GLU A 8 12.37 -13.10 -0.14
C GLU A 8 11.96 -11.80 -0.85
N LEU A 9 11.58 -10.78 -0.06
CA LEU A 9 11.01 -9.54 -0.58
C LEU A 9 12.09 -8.51 -0.91
N ASP A 10 11.91 -7.87 -2.06
CA ASP A 10 12.70 -6.72 -2.49
C ASP A 10 12.29 -5.42 -1.77
N ILE A 11 10.99 -5.22 -1.61
CA ILE A 11 10.35 -4.04 -1.02
C ILE A 11 9.20 -4.53 -0.13
N LEU A 12 9.12 -4.02 1.10
CA LEU A 12 8.03 -4.26 2.03
C LEU A 12 7.44 -2.93 2.48
N PHE A 13 6.12 -2.79 2.32
CA PHE A 13 5.34 -1.72 2.93
C PHE A 13 4.51 -2.29 4.08
N LEU A 14 4.65 -1.71 5.27
CA LEU A 14 3.79 -1.97 6.42
C LEU A 14 2.85 -0.78 6.56
N ALA A 15 1.55 -1.01 6.42
CA ALA A 15 0.49 -0.01 6.59
C ALA A 15 -0.09 -0.06 8.00
N GLU A 16 -0.80 1.00 8.40
CA GLU A 16 -1.47 1.10 9.70
C GLU A 16 -0.56 0.79 10.90
N THR A 17 0.69 1.24 10.82
CA THR A 17 1.66 0.97 11.90
C THR A 17 1.34 1.70 13.21
N TRP A 18 0.46 2.71 13.17
CA TRP A 18 0.16 3.63 14.27
C TRP A 18 1.40 4.24 14.91
N PHE A 19 2.53 4.24 14.16
CA PHE A 19 3.85 4.64 14.64
C PHE A 19 4.33 3.87 15.90
N ILE A 20 3.76 2.70 16.17
CA ILE A 20 4.22 1.78 17.21
C ILE A 20 5.64 1.32 16.85
N ASP A 21 6.52 1.34 17.84
CA ASP A 21 7.93 0.93 17.70
C ASP A 21 8.67 1.62 16.54
N HIS A 22 8.27 2.85 16.20
CA HIS A 22 8.83 3.58 15.06
C HIS A 22 10.36 3.68 15.11
N GLU A 23 10.94 3.92 16.30
CA GLU A 23 12.39 3.96 16.50
C GLU A 23 13.06 2.62 16.21
N SER A 24 12.43 1.51 16.63
CA SER A 24 12.90 0.15 16.33
C SER A 24 12.84 -0.14 14.84
N HIS A 25 11.78 0.28 14.17
CA HIS A 25 11.68 0.20 12.71
C HIS A 25 12.76 1.04 12.02
N ALA A 26 12.98 2.29 12.47
CA ALA A 26 13.99 3.19 11.92
C ALA A 26 15.41 2.68 12.09
N ALA A 27 15.69 1.95 13.18
CA ALA A 27 16.98 1.31 13.43
C ALA A 27 17.22 0.04 12.58
N HIS A 28 16.20 -0.48 11.89
CA HIS A 28 16.32 -1.70 11.12
C HIS A 28 17.21 -1.49 9.87
N PRO A 29 18.17 -2.38 9.52
CA PRO A 29 19.11 -2.16 8.40
C PRO A 29 18.45 -1.94 7.03
N MET A 30 17.24 -2.51 6.84
CA MET A 30 16.44 -2.36 5.62
C MET A 30 15.50 -1.16 5.64
N PHE A 31 15.41 -0.40 6.74
CA PHE A 31 14.57 0.79 6.81
C PHE A 31 14.95 1.81 5.77
N PHE A 32 13.98 2.22 4.96
CA PHE A 32 14.18 3.24 3.93
C PHE A 32 13.52 4.55 4.33
N VAL A 33 12.19 4.56 4.48
CA VAL A 33 11.40 5.74 4.81
C VAL A 33 10.12 5.33 5.55
N SER A 34 9.48 6.28 6.20
CA SER A 34 8.11 6.15 6.69
C SER A 34 7.32 7.42 6.43
N THR A 35 5.99 7.34 6.47
CA THR A 35 5.16 8.54 6.45
C THR A 35 5.40 9.38 7.72
N PRO A 36 5.19 10.70 7.67
CA PRO A 36 5.23 11.53 8.86
C PRO A 36 4.03 11.27 9.77
N ARG A 37 4.25 11.41 11.08
CA ARG A 37 3.19 11.40 12.10
C ARG A 37 2.13 12.48 11.81
N ILE A 38 0.88 12.15 12.06
CA ILE A 38 -0.22 13.12 12.00
C ILE A 38 -0.27 13.87 13.33
N LEU A 39 -0.09 15.18 13.28
CA LEU A 39 -0.12 16.05 14.46
C LEU A 39 -1.46 16.80 14.57
N PRO A 40 -1.95 17.06 15.80
CA PRO A 40 -1.38 16.64 17.08
C PRO A 40 -1.58 15.13 17.33
N VAL A 41 -0.65 14.53 18.09
CA VAL A 41 -0.81 13.15 18.57
C VAL A 41 -2.05 13.08 19.48
N PRO A 42 -2.96 12.11 19.28
CA PRO A 42 -4.15 12.00 20.10
C PRO A 42 -3.79 11.76 21.56
N ALA A 43 -4.44 12.49 22.48
CA ALA A 43 -4.26 12.30 23.93
C ALA A 43 -4.84 10.97 24.43
N PHE A 44 -5.83 10.42 23.72
CA PHE A 44 -6.50 9.17 24.03
C PHE A 44 -6.77 8.38 22.75
N GLY A 45 -6.65 7.06 22.82
CA GLY A 45 -6.79 6.16 21.67
C GLY A 45 -5.47 5.96 20.92
N GLN A 46 -5.52 5.19 19.84
CA GLN A 46 -4.37 4.92 18.98
C GLN A 46 -4.11 6.09 18.03
N GLU A 47 -2.84 6.30 17.70
CA GLU A 47 -2.46 7.13 16.55
C GLU A 47 -3.09 6.57 15.26
N GLN A 48 -3.28 7.44 14.27
CA GLN A 48 -3.86 7.04 12.99
C GLN A 48 -2.79 6.99 11.91
N ALA A 49 -2.98 6.08 10.95
CA ALA A 49 -2.10 5.90 9.79
C ALA A 49 -0.69 5.39 10.16
N GLY A 50 0.29 5.76 9.33
CA GLY A 50 1.67 5.28 9.43
C GLY A 50 1.93 4.19 8.40
N ILE A 51 2.83 4.48 7.46
CA ILE A 51 3.38 3.49 6.53
C ILE A 51 4.88 3.44 6.74
N VAL A 52 5.45 2.24 6.88
CA VAL A 52 6.90 2.00 6.90
C VAL A 52 7.30 1.27 5.63
N CYS A 53 8.34 1.75 4.95
CA CYS A 53 8.94 1.12 3.79
C CYS A 53 10.31 0.55 4.14
N LEU A 54 10.46 -0.75 3.97
CA LEU A 54 11.70 -1.49 4.10
C LEU A 54 12.13 -1.97 2.71
N VAL A 55 13.41 -1.85 2.37
CA VAL A 55 13.95 -2.24 1.06
C VAL A 55 15.28 -2.97 1.22
N THR A 56 15.54 -3.94 0.34
CA THR A 56 16.84 -4.60 0.28
C THR A 56 17.94 -3.64 -0.18
N GLN A 57 19.20 -3.94 0.13
CA GLN A 57 20.33 -3.09 -0.28
C GLN A 57 20.49 -3.01 -1.81
N GLY A 58 20.12 -4.07 -2.53
CA GLY A 58 20.13 -4.09 -4.00
C GLY A 58 19.16 -3.06 -4.56
N ILE A 59 17.92 -3.08 -4.08
CA ILE A 59 16.88 -2.14 -4.51
C ILE A 59 17.17 -0.73 -4.04
N ARG A 60 17.69 -0.53 -2.81
CA ARG A 60 18.01 0.80 -2.28
C ARG A 60 18.87 1.62 -3.24
N LYS A 61 19.87 1.00 -3.87
CA LYS A 61 20.77 1.65 -4.84
C LYS A 61 20.10 2.05 -6.15
N GLN A 62 18.92 1.50 -6.42
CA GLN A 62 18.13 1.71 -7.63
C GLN A 62 17.01 2.74 -7.42
N ILE A 63 16.80 3.21 -6.18
CA ILE A 63 15.80 4.22 -5.86
C ILE A 63 16.33 5.59 -6.28
N PHE A 64 15.61 6.25 -7.18
CA PHE A 64 15.93 7.59 -7.67
C PHE A 64 15.32 8.70 -6.79
N SER A 65 14.11 8.49 -6.29
CA SER A 65 13.39 9.47 -5.48
C SER A 65 12.37 8.82 -4.56
N ALA A 66 12.05 9.52 -3.47
CA ALA A 66 10.95 9.19 -2.57
C ALA A 66 10.15 10.45 -2.23
N CYS A 67 8.83 10.37 -2.35
CA CYS A 67 7.89 11.43 -1.98
C CYS A 67 6.88 10.85 -0.98
N LEU A 68 6.62 11.60 0.09
CA LEU A 68 5.83 11.13 1.22
C LEU A 68 4.64 12.06 1.45
N SER A 69 3.50 11.47 1.83
CA SER A 69 2.40 12.18 2.46
C SER A 69 2.02 11.47 3.76
N ARG A 70 1.01 11.94 4.47
CA ARG A 70 0.48 11.26 5.68
C ARG A 70 -0.07 9.86 5.38
N TYR A 71 -0.48 9.62 4.13
CA TYR A 71 -1.21 8.41 3.72
C TYR A 71 -0.51 7.64 2.59
N THR A 72 0.61 8.13 2.08
CA THR A 72 1.27 7.54 0.91
C THR A 72 2.80 7.57 1.03
N VAL A 73 3.41 6.49 0.53
CA VAL A 73 4.84 6.42 0.24
C VAL A 73 4.98 6.19 -1.27
N ASN A 74 5.54 7.15 -1.99
CA ASN A 74 5.82 7.03 -3.41
C ASN A 74 7.33 6.93 -3.63
N ILE A 75 7.78 5.84 -4.23
CA ILE A 75 9.19 5.61 -4.56
C ILE A 75 9.36 5.38 -6.06
N LYS A 76 10.42 5.93 -6.63
CA LYS A 76 10.81 5.68 -8.02
C LYS A 76 11.99 4.74 -8.07
N VAL A 77 11.80 3.53 -8.61
CA VAL A 77 12.83 2.47 -8.67
C VAL A 77 12.98 2.00 -10.11
N ASN A 78 14.19 2.09 -10.69
CA ASN A 78 14.44 1.73 -12.09
C ASN A 78 13.44 2.34 -13.08
N GLY A 79 13.08 3.61 -12.89
CA GLY A 79 12.11 4.30 -13.74
C GLY A 79 10.63 3.92 -13.51
N ARG A 80 10.34 3.00 -12.59
CA ARG A 80 8.97 2.65 -12.18
C ARG A 80 8.55 3.46 -10.95
N ASP A 81 7.39 4.09 -11.03
CA ASP A 81 6.79 4.84 -9.92
C ASP A 81 5.85 3.91 -9.13
N ILE A 82 6.24 3.58 -7.89
CA ILE A 82 5.53 2.64 -7.00
C ILE A 82 4.98 3.44 -5.82
N MET A 83 3.66 3.44 -5.68
CA MET A 83 2.94 4.11 -4.60
C MET A 83 2.30 3.10 -3.65
N ALA A 84 2.76 3.09 -2.40
CA ALA A 84 2.08 2.42 -1.32
C ALA A 84 1.10 3.38 -0.64
N VAL A 85 -0.09 2.89 -0.28
CA VAL A 85 -1.14 3.70 0.33
C VAL A 85 -1.75 3.03 1.55
N TYR A 86 -2.18 3.87 2.49
CA TYR A 86 -3.13 3.52 3.53
C TYR A 86 -4.12 4.69 3.65
N PHE A 87 -5.33 4.49 3.16
CA PHE A 87 -6.38 5.51 3.23
C PHE A 87 -7.42 5.11 4.29
N PRO A 88 -7.44 5.75 5.47
CA PRO A 88 -8.39 5.43 6.54
C PRO A 88 -9.83 5.45 6.04
N PRO A 89 -10.75 4.65 6.62
CA PRO A 89 -12.15 4.63 6.20
C PRO A 89 -12.84 6.00 6.33
N SER A 90 -12.36 6.86 7.24
CA SER A 90 -12.85 8.23 7.45
C SER A 90 -12.39 9.24 6.40
N LEU A 91 -11.35 8.93 5.61
CA LEU A 91 -10.81 9.86 4.61
C LEU A 91 -11.76 9.98 3.41
N LYS A 92 -12.16 11.22 3.08
CA LYS A 92 -13.11 11.45 2.00
C LYS A 92 -12.46 11.27 0.61
N PRO A 93 -13.22 10.86 -0.43
CA PRO A 93 -12.67 10.61 -1.77
C PRO A 93 -11.95 11.80 -2.42
N ASP A 94 -12.43 13.03 -2.22
CA ASP A 94 -11.77 14.26 -2.69
C ASP A 94 -10.37 14.40 -2.09
N LYS A 95 -10.22 14.10 -0.79
CA LYS A 95 -8.93 14.09 -0.11
C LYS A 95 -8.02 12.95 -0.53
N ILE A 96 -8.57 11.79 -0.86
CA ILE A 96 -7.79 10.70 -1.46
C ILE A 96 -7.21 11.14 -2.81
N ALA A 97 -8.01 11.78 -3.66
CA ALA A 97 -7.57 12.22 -4.97
C ALA A 97 -6.39 13.21 -4.91
N GLU A 98 -6.36 14.11 -3.91
CA GLU A 98 -5.24 15.04 -3.67
C GLU A 98 -3.89 14.33 -3.41
N HIS A 99 -3.90 13.05 -3.02
CA HIS A 99 -2.68 12.26 -2.78
C HIS A 99 -2.24 11.42 -3.97
N ILE A 100 -3.06 11.32 -5.02
CA ILE A 100 -2.74 10.57 -6.23
C ILE A 100 -2.11 11.54 -7.24
N PRO A 101 -0.87 11.29 -7.70
CA PRO A 101 -0.16 12.23 -8.55
C PRO A 101 -0.79 12.27 -9.94
N ASP A 102 -0.81 13.44 -10.59
CA ASP A 102 -1.28 13.56 -11.98
C ASP A 102 -0.36 12.85 -12.98
N THR A 103 0.91 12.63 -12.60
CA THR A 103 1.92 11.97 -13.43
C THR A 103 1.65 10.47 -13.64
N HIS A 104 2.50 9.85 -14.46
CA HIS A 104 2.58 8.40 -14.63
C HIS A 104 2.68 7.68 -13.28
N LEU A 105 2.01 6.52 -13.19
CA LEU A 105 2.08 5.63 -12.03
C LEU A 105 2.23 4.20 -12.53
N SER A 106 3.25 3.48 -12.05
CA SER A 106 3.49 2.09 -12.47
C SER A 106 2.74 1.11 -11.58
N VAL A 107 2.73 1.35 -10.27
CA VAL A 107 2.03 0.54 -9.27
C VAL A 107 1.38 1.42 -8.22
N LEU A 108 0.14 1.10 -7.85
CA LEU A 108 -0.51 1.54 -6.62
C LEU A 108 -0.86 0.30 -5.80
N ILE A 109 -0.44 0.22 -4.54
CA ILE A 109 -0.69 -0.94 -3.69
C ILE A 109 -1.00 -0.54 -2.25
N GLY A 110 -1.92 -1.24 -1.61
CA GLY A 110 -2.17 -1.13 -0.17
C GLY A 110 -3.64 -1.06 0.19
N ASP A 111 -3.90 -0.70 1.44
CA ASP A 111 -5.24 -0.62 1.98
C ASP A 111 -5.93 0.69 1.56
N ILE A 112 -6.94 0.55 0.71
CA ILE A 112 -7.78 1.68 0.28
C ILE A 112 -9.14 1.66 0.97
N ASN A 113 -9.39 0.76 1.93
CA ASN A 113 -10.64 0.67 2.70
C ASN A 113 -11.90 0.65 1.81
N ALA A 114 -11.84 -0.11 0.72
CA ALA A 114 -12.94 -0.27 -0.23
C ALA A 114 -13.07 -1.73 -0.68
N PHE A 115 -14.32 -2.19 -0.83
CA PHE A 115 -14.62 -3.54 -1.32
C PHE A 115 -15.32 -3.46 -2.68
N PHE A 116 -14.87 -4.25 -3.65
CA PHE A 116 -15.33 -4.17 -5.04
C PHE A 116 -16.31 -5.27 -5.46
N GLY A 117 -16.77 -6.09 -4.51
CA GLY A 117 -17.78 -7.12 -4.74
C GLY A 117 -17.21 -8.43 -5.26
N VAL A 118 -18.11 -9.24 -5.83
CA VAL A 118 -17.91 -10.71 -5.96
C VAL A 118 -16.75 -11.10 -6.86
N GLN A 119 -16.44 -10.24 -7.84
CA GLN A 119 -15.29 -10.43 -8.73
C GLN A 119 -13.95 -10.42 -7.97
N TYR A 120 -13.93 -9.80 -6.78
CA TYR A 120 -12.78 -9.71 -5.89
C TYR A 120 -12.96 -10.57 -4.63
N GLY A 121 -13.82 -11.61 -4.71
CA GLY A 121 -13.96 -12.60 -3.63
C GLY A 121 -14.84 -12.18 -2.45
N THR A 122 -15.67 -11.14 -2.58
CA THR A 122 -16.55 -10.69 -1.49
C THR A 122 -17.95 -10.29 -1.94
N LYS A 123 -18.98 -10.50 -1.10
CA LYS A 123 -20.30 -9.90 -1.35
C LYS A 123 -20.39 -8.43 -0.92
N LYS A 124 -19.42 -7.97 -0.11
CA LYS A 124 -19.36 -6.58 0.38
C LYS A 124 -18.98 -5.65 -0.76
N ILE A 125 -19.68 -4.53 -0.89
CA ILE A 125 -19.37 -3.47 -1.84
C ILE A 125 -19.34 -2.14 -1.11
N GLY A 126 -18.31 -1.34 -1.38
CA GLY A 126 -18.23 0.05 -0.98
C GLY A 126 -17.10 0.36 0.02
N PRO A 127 -16.96 1.65 0.39
CA PRO A 127 -17.88 2.76 0.04
C PRO A 127 -17.93 3.06 -1.47
N LEU A 128 -19.12 3.21 -2.05
CA LEU A 128 -19.30 3.29 -3.52
C LEU A 128 -18.54 4.47 -4.14
N ALA A 129 -18.56 5.64 -3.47
CA ALA A 129 -17.81 6.80 -3.92
C ALA A 129 -16.30 6.53 -4.02
N ARG A 130 -15.76 5.74 -3.09
CA ARG A 130 -14.35 5.33 -3.10
C ARG A 130 -14.07 4.32 -4.21
N CYS A 131 -14.92 3.31 -4.38
CA CYS A 131 -14.81 2.38 -5.50
C CYS A 131 -14.83 3.11 -6.86
N ASN A 132 -15.71 4.09 -7.02
CA ASN A 132 -15.83 4.87 -8.25
C ASN A 132 -14.60 5.75 -8.49
N LEU A 133 -14.03 6.36 -7.44
CA LEU A 133 -12.76 7.09 -7.55
C LEU A 133 -11.64 6.19 -8.09
N PHE A 134 -11.45 5.00 -7.51
CA PHE A 134 -10.37 4.12 -7.97
C PHE A 134 -10.62 3.56 -9.37
N ARG A 135 -11.87 3.26 -9.75
CA ARG A 135 -12.19 2.91 -11.15
C ARG A 135 -11.83 4.03 -12.12
N LYS A 136 -12.12 5.29 -11.74
CA LYS A 136 -11.75 6.48 -12.52
C LYS A 136 -10.21 6.58 -12.66
N ILE A 137 -9.48 6.46 -11.55
CA ILE A 137 -8.00 6.47 -11.55
C ILE A 137 -7.45 5.37 -12.46
N CYS A 138 -7.99 4.15 -12.39
CA CYS A 138 -7.59 3.06 -13.28
C CYS A 138 -7.75 3.42 -14.75
N SER A 139 -8.90 3.99 -15.11
CA SER A 139 -9.17 4.40 -16.50
C SER A 139 -8.25 5.53 -16.95
N GLU A 140 -8.02 6.55 -16.13
CA GLU A 140 -7.22 7.72 -16.49
C GLU A 140 -5.73 7.42 -16.58
N LYS A 141 -5.24 6.47 -15.76
CA LYS A 141 -3.82 6.12 -15.65
C LYS A 141 -3.47 4.79 -16.29
N SER A 142 -4.39 4.18 -17.04
CA SER A 142 -4.20 2.86 -17.68
C SER A 142 -3.73 1.79 -16.68
N LEU A 143 -4.30 1.78 -15.47
CA LEU A 143 -4.01 0.76 -14.46
C LEU A 143 -5.01 -0.38 -14.54
N ASN A 144 -4.50 -1.61 -14.52
CA ASN A 144 -5.27 -2.81 -14.31
C ASN A 144 -5.47 -3.03 -12.81
N HIS A 145 -6.71 -3.19 -12.36
CA HIS A 145 -7.01 -3.63 -11.00
C HIS A 145 -6.73 -5.13 -10.90
N MET A 146 -5.72 -5.49 -10.13
CA MET A 146 -5.26 -6.87 -10.00
C MET A 146 -6.22 -7.70 -9.16
N PHE A 147 -6.40 -8.96 -9.54
CA PHE A 147 -7.15 -9.95 -8.78
C PHE A 147 -6.16 -10.78 -7.95
N PRO A 148 -6.37 -10.90 -6.63
CA PRO A 148 -5.57 -11.82 -5.83
C PRO A 148 -5.91 -13.26 -6.20
N ASP A 149 -4.91 -14.14 -6.26
CA ASP A 149 -5.10 -15.58 -6.35
C ASP A 149 -4.56 -16.27 -5.06
N PRO A 150 -5.41 -16.93 -4.25
CA PRO A 150 -6.87 -17.05 -4.41
C PRO A 150 -7.61 -15.74 -4.12
N LEU A 151 -8.81 -15.58 -4.69
CA LEU A 151 -9.70 -14.49 -4.37
C LEU A 151 -10.06 -14.48 -2.88
N GLY A 152 -10.27 -13.30 -2.30
CA GLY A 152 -10.68 -13.18 -0.90
C GLY A 152 -11.18 -11.79 -0.56
N PRO A 153 -12.06 -11.66 0.44
CA PRO A 153 -12.59 -10.36 0.86
C PRO A 153 -11.45 -9.50 1.41
N THR A 154 -11.21 -8.36 0.77
CA THR A 154 -10.09 -7.51 1.13
C THR A 154 -10.38 -6.03 0.85
N PRO A 155 -9.99 -5.13 1.77
CA PRO A 155 -9.86 -3.70 1.48
C PRO A 155 -8.51 -3.34 0.85
N ASP A 156 -7.62 -4.32 0.70
CA ASP A 156 -6.25 -4.21 0.20
C ASP A 156 -6.19 -4.54 -1.30
N HIS A 157 -5.72 -3.59 -2.10
CA HIS A 157 -5.76 -3.71 -3.55
C HIS A 157 -4.42 -3.36 -4.18
N ALA A 158 -4.12 -4.03 -5.30
CA ALA A 158 -3.01 -3.70 -6.17
C ALA A 158 -3.55 -3.25 -7.53
N PHE A 159 -3.00 -2.16 -8.05
CA PHE A 159 -3.29 -1.62 -9.37
C PHE A 159 -1.96 -1.44 -10.11
N VAL A 160 -1.86 -2.00 -11.31
CA VAL A 160 -0.60 -2.06 -12.06
C VAL A 160 -0.81 -1.51 -13.46
N HIS A 161 0.11 -0.68 -13.93
CA HIS A 161 0.04 -0.12 -15.28
C HIS A 161 -0.03 -1.22 -16.34
N SER A 162 -0.87 -1.03 -17.35
CA SER A 162 -1.22 -2.03 -18.36
C SER A 162 -0.05 -2.55 -19.19
N SER A 163 1.06 -1.82 -19.22
CA SER A 163 2.31 -2.24 -19.88
C SER A 163 3.15 -3.22 -19.07
N LEU A 164 2.79 -3.52 -17.82
CA LEU A 164 3.53 -4.42 -16.94
C LEU A 164 2.77 -5.75 -16.79
N VAL A 165 3.53 -6.83 -16.75
CA VAL A 165 3.01 -8.15 -16.39
C VAL A 165 3.19 -8.32 -14.88
N ALA A 166 2.11 -8.68 -14.18
CA ALA A 166 2.16 -8.81 -12.73
C ALA A 166 1.30 -9.96 -12.23
N SER A 167 1.66 -10.52 -11.08
CA SER A 167 0.83 -11.45 -10.32
C SER A 167 0.61 -10.93 -8.89
N TYR A 168 -0.59 -11.15 -8.36
CA TYR A 168 -1.00 -10.69 -7.04
C TYR A 168 -1.57 -11.87 -6.25
N SER A 169 -1.06 -12.11 -5.04
CA SER A 169 -1.54 -13.16 -4.15
C SER A 169 -1.61 -12.67 -2.70
N PHE A 170 -2.35 -13.42 -1.89
CA PHE A 170 -2.35 -13.27 -0.44
C PHE A 170 -1.60 -14.40 0.22
N GLU A 171 -0.67 -14.05 1.11
CA GLU A 171 0.10 -15.00 1.90
C GLU A 171 -0.23 -14.85 3.40
N ASN A 172 0.00 -15.90 4.17
CA ASN A 172 -0.28 -15.92 5.61
C ASN A 172 0.98 -15.83 6.46
N TYR A 173 1.90 -14.91 6.13
CA TYR A 173 3.11 -14.69 6.93
C TYR A 173 2.84 -14.07 8.30
N CYS A 174 1.67 -13.45 8.47
CA CYS A 174 1.33 -12.67 9.66
C CYS A 174 0.65 -13.46 10.78
N HIS A 175 0.42 -14.78 10.66
CA HIS A 175 -0.14 -15.69 11.69
C HIS A 175 -0.81 -15.04 12.94
N GLY A 176 -1.92 -14.30 12.75
CA GLY A 176 -2.70 -13.71 13.84
C GLY A 176 -2.20 -12.37 14.42
N LEU A 177 -1.16 -11.78 13.84
CA LEU A 177 -0.63 -10.45 14.20
C LEU A 177 -1.40 -9.30 13.54
N SER A 178 -2.20 -9.59 12.53
CA SER A 178 -3.08 -8.65 11.83
C SER A 178 -4.34 -9.39 11.38
N ASP A 179 -5.45 -8.66 11.28
CA ASP A 179 -6.69 -9.08 10.64
C ASP A 179 -6.64 -9.00 9.11
N HIS A 180 -5.60 -8.36 8.55
CA HIS A 180 -5.31 -8.35 7.11
C HIS A 180 -4.36 -9.49 6.72
N LYS A 181 -4.46 -9.90 5.46
CA LYS A 181 -3.51 -10.86 4.86
C LYS A 181 -2.32 -10.14 4.27
N PHE A 182 -1.20 -10.84 4.18
CA PHE A 182 0.00 -10.28 3.56
C PHE A 182 -0.19 -10.18 2.04
N MET A 183 -0.12 -8.96 1.49
CA MET A 183 -0.19 -8.71 0.05
C MET A 183 1.15 -9.03 -0.62
N LEU A 184 1.13 -9.86 -1.67
CA LEU A 184 2.34 -10.15 -2.44
C LEU A 184 2.12 -9.83 -3.93
N LEU A 185 2.84 -8.83 -4.42
CA LEU A 185 2.82 -8.40 -5.82
C LEU A 185 4.18 -8.71 -6.46
N ARG A 186 4.17 -9.42 -7.59
CA ARG A 186 5.37 -9.71 -8.40
C ARG A 186 5.25 -9.03 -9.76
N LEU A 187 6.32 -8.38 -10.21
CA LEU A 187 6.44 -7.65 -11.49
C LEU A 187 7.53 -8.27 -12.38
#